data_AF-A0A3B0AXB4-F1
#
_entry.id   AF-A0A3B0AXB4-F1
#
_cell.length_a   1.000
_cell.length_b   1.000
_cell.length_c   1.000
_cell.angle_alpha   90.00
_cell.angle_beta   90.00
_cell.angle_gamma   90.00
#
_symmetry.space_group_name_H-M   'P 1'
#
loop_
_entity.id
_entity.type
_entity.pdbx_description
1 polymer ?
#
loop_
_entity_poly.entity_id
_entity_poly.type
_entity_poly.pdbx_seq_one_letter_code
_entity_poly.pdbx_strand_id
1 'polypeptide(L)'
;MTAALLRDRAGTAEDKAAKEFRDAHKDAVSKTSDVSGTLKGFASSGAFGDFAESWKKGAAYVAGQIGGEGLAKALRAAADSFGHADKKVEQDLQKARSAYKPGDII
;
A
#
# COMPACT_ATOMS: atom_id res chain seq x y z
N MET A 1 -11.96 10.33 14.48
CA MET A 1 -11.55 8.90 14.55
C MET A 1 -11.32 8.28 13.17
N THR A 2 -10.61 8.98 12.26
CA THR A 2 -10.48 8.62 10.83
C THR A 2 -9.02 8.37 10.43
N ALA A 3 -8.09 9.21 10.90
CA ALA A 3 -6.66 9.08 10.58
C ALA A 3 -6.03 7.77 11.11
N ALA A 4 -6.37 7.35 12.34
CA ALA A 4 -5.82 6.11 12.93
C ALA A 4 -6.24 4.86 12.12
N LEU A 5 -7.51 4.79 11.70
CA LEU A 5 -8.02 3.69 10.88
C LEU A 5 -7.33 3.63 9.50
N LEU A 6 -7.06 4.79 8.89
CA LEU A 6 -6.35 4.86 7.60
C LEU A 6 -4.89 4.39 7.73
N ARG A 7 -4.21 4.72 8.83
CA ARG A 7 -2.86 4.21 9.11
C ARG A 7 -2.83 2.71 9.35
N ASP A 8 -3.82 2.18 10.07
CA ASP A 8 -3.95 0.73 10.32
C ASP A 8 -4.20 -0.04 9.02
N ARG A 9 -5.06 0.48 8.13
CA ARG A 9 -5.28 -0.07 6.79
C ARG A 9 -4.03 0.02 5.91
N ALA A 10 -3.24 1.09 6.02
CA ALA A 10 -1.97 1.21 5.32
C ALA A 10 -0.98 0.14 5.78
N GLY A 11 -0.88 -0.10 7.10
CA GLY A 11 -0.09 -1.19 7.67
C GLY A 11 -0.55 -2.54 7.15
N THR A 12 -1.86 -2.81 7.16
CA THR A 12 -2.41 -4.07 6.64
C THR A 12 -2.09 -4.28 5.15
N ALA A 13 -2.19 -3.23 4.34
CA ALA A 13 -1.87 -3.30 2.92
C ALA A 13 -0.39 -3.66 2.69
N GLU A 14 0.51 -3.07 3.45
CA GLU A 14 1.96 -3.28 3.29
C GLU A 14 2.46 -4.56 3.96
N ASP A 15 2.11 -4.79 5.22
CA ASP A 15 2.66 -5.85 6.05
C ASP A 15 1.99 -7.20 5.82
N LYS A 16 0.74 -7.18 5.36
CA LYS A 16 -0.07 -8.39 5.13
C LYS A 16 -0.36 -8.60 3.64
N ALA A 17 -1.13 -7.74 3.00
CA ALA A 17 -1.61 -8.01 1.64
C ALA A 17 -0.48 -8.06 0.61
N ALA A 18 0.44 -7.08 0.62
CA ALA A 18 1.60 -7.10 -0.28
C ALA A 18 2.54 -8.27 0.02
N LYS A 19 2.67 -8.67 1.29
CA LYS A 19 3.47 -9.83 1.69
C LYS A 19 2.86 -11.14 1.22
N GLU A 20 1.58 -11.39 1.50
CA GLU A 20 0.84 -12.57 1.06
C GLU A 20 0.87 -12.70 -0.47
N PHE A 21 0.74 -11.58 -1.19
CA PHE A 21 0.88 -11.57 -2.65
C PHE A 21 2.30 -11.97 -3.11
N ARG A 22 3.35 -11.44 -2.47
CA ARG A 22 4.75 -11.81 -2.78
C ARG A 22 5.01 -13.29 -2.49
N ASP A 23 4.49 -13.81 -1.39
CA ASP A 23 4.66 -15.20 -1.00
C ASP A 23 3.94 -16.15 -1.97
N ALA A 24 2.69 -15.86 -2.33
CA ALA A 24 1.95 -16.60 -3.35
C ALA A 24 2.65 -16.55 -4.72
N HIS A 25 3.21 -15.40 -5.09
CA HIS A 25 4.00 -15.26 -6.31
C HIS A 25 5.27 -16.11 -6.27
N LYS A 26 6.00 -16.11 -5.15
CA LYS A 26 7.22 -16.92 -5.00
C LYS A 26 6.93 -18.40 -5.20
N ASP A 27 5.82 -18.90 -4.64
CA ASP A 27 5.37 -20.28 -4.84
C ASP A 27 5.02 -20.56 -6.32
N ALA A 28 4.26 -19.65 -6.96
CA ALA A 28 3.90 -19.78 -8.37
C ALA A 28 5.14 -19.79 -9.29
N VAL A 29 6.12 -18.92 -9.04
CA VAL A 29 7.38 -18.87 -9.80
C VAL A 29 8.22 -20.12 -9.58
N SER A 30 8.28 -20.65 -8.36
CA SER A 30 9.00 -21.89 -8.06
C SER A 30 8.43 -23.05 -8.90
N LYS A 31 7.11 -23.27 -8.82
CA LYS A 31 6.41 -24.32 -9.59
C LYS A 31 6.58 -24.14 -11.10
N THR A 32 6.54 -22.89 -11.57
CA THR A 32 6.72 -22.56 -12.99
C THR A 32 8.16 -22.82 -13.44
N SER A 33 9.14 -22.54 -12.59
CA SER A 33 10.56 -22.77 -12.90
C SER A 33 10.88 -24.26 -13.02
N ASP A 34 10.25 -25.10 -12.18
CA ASP A 34 10.38 -26.57 -12.26
C ASP A 34 9.93 -27.10 -13.63
N VAL A 35 8.85 -26.54 -14.21
CA VAL A 35 8.38 -26.89 -15.57
C VAL A 35 9.38 -26.44 -16.64
N SER A 36 10.05 -25.29 -16.48
CA SER A 36 11.05 -24.86 -17.46
C SER A 36 12.23 -25.85 -17.58
N GLY A 37 12.59 -26.52 -16.47
CA GLY A 37 13.64 -27.54 -16.46
C GLY A 37 13.30 -28.77 -17.31
N THR A 38 12.01 -29.11 -17.41
CA THR A 38 11.53 -30.23 -18.23
C THR A 38 11.36 -29.87 -19.71
N LEU A 39 11.33 -28.57 -20.03
CA LEU A 39 11.26 -28.04 -21.40
C LEU A 39 12.61 -27.91 -22.09
N LYS A 40 13.72 -28.34 -21.45
CA LYS A 40 15.06 -28.26 -22.01
C LYS A 40 15.16 -29.07 -23.32
N GLY A 41 15.42 -28.38 -24.43
CA GLY A 41 15.49 -28.98 -25.77
C GLY A 41 14.25 -28.72 -26.65
N PHE A 42 13.16 -28.19 -26.08
CA PHE A 42 12.03 -27.68 -26.85
C PHE A 42 12.25 -26.23 -27.26
N ALA A 43 11.86 -25.87 -28.49
CA ALA A 43 11.98 -24.50 -29.00
C ALA A 43 11.24 -23.45 -28.13
N SER A 44 10.22 -23.89 -27.37
CA SER A 44 9.45 -23.06 -26.45
C SER A 44 10.18 -22.70 -25.14
N SER A 45 11.33 -23.31 -24.84
CA SER A 45 12.03 -23.08 -23.57
C SER A 45 12.47 -21.62 -23.41
N GLY A 46 12.88 -20.96 -24.50
CA GLY A 46 13.25 -19.54 -24.50
C GLY A 46 12.06 -18.63 -24.20
N ALA A 47 10.93 -18.84 -24.90
CA ALA A 47 9.69 -18.08 -24.67
C ALA A 47 9.15 -18.25 -23.25
N PHE A 48 9.35 -19.43 -22.65
CA PHE A 48 8.97 -19.68 -21.26
C PHE A 48 9.85 -18.92 -20.26
N GLY A 49 11.15 -18.79 -20.56
CA GLY A 49 12.08 -17.92 -19.80
C GLY A 49 11.64 -16.46 -19.82
N ASP A 50 11.35 -15.92 -21.01
CA ASP A 50 10.88 -14.54 -21.19
C ASP A 50 9.56 -14.29 -20.46
N PHE A 51 8.63 -15.26 -20.53
CA PHE A 51 7.38 -15.23 -19.77
C PHE A 51 7.64 -15.17 -18.26
N ALA A 52 8.51 -16.04 -17.74
CA ALA A 52 8.83 -16.08 -16.32
C ALA A 52 9.46 -14.76 -15.82
N GLU A 53 10.33 -14.13 -16.63
CA GLU A 53 10.88 -12.81 -16.32
C GLU A 53 9.81 -11.70 -16.34
N SER A 54 8.98 -11.66 -17.37
CA SER A 54 7.89 -10.69 -17.47
C SER A 54 6.91 -10.83 -16.31
N TRP A 55 6.60 -12.07 -15.94
CA TRP A 55 5.73 -12.39 -14.81
C TRP A 55 6.32 -11.92 -13.47
N LYS A 56 7.62 -12.15 -13.23
CA LYS A 56 8.32 -11.63 -12.03
C LYS A 56 8.24 -10.12 -11.93
N LYS A 57 8.47 -9.41 -13.05
CA LYS A 57 8.37 -7.94 -13.10
C LYS A 57 6.94 -7.47 -12.81
N GLY A 58 5.94 -8.10 -13.42
CA GLY A 58 4.52 -7.76 -13.20
C GLY A 58 4.10 -7.97 -11.74
N ALA A 59 4.50 -9.08 -11.12
CA ALA A 59 4.17 -9.34 -9.73
C ALA A 59 4.88 -8.39 -8.76
N ALA A 60 6.16 -8.06 -9.00
CA ALA A 60 6.86 -7.05 -8.21
C ALA A 60 6.14 -5.70 -8.27
N TYR A 61 5.68 -5.30 -9.48
CA TYR A 61 4.90 -4.09 -9.67
C TYR A 61 3.58 -4.11 -8.87
N VAL A 62 2.79 -5.19 -8.97
CA VAL A 62 1.52 -5.30 -8.23
C VAL A 62 1.76 -5.27 -6.72
N ALA A 63 2.78 -5.97 -6.22
CA ALA A 63 3.14 -5.93 -4.81
C ALA A 63 3.54 -4.52 -4.35
N GLY A 64 4.25 -3.75 -5.19
CA GLY A 64 4.58 -2.35 -4.94
C GLY A 64 3.34 -1.46 -4.89
N GLN A 65 2.41 -1.63 -5.84
CA GLN A 65 1.14 -0.89 -5.89
C GLN A 65 0.24 -1.17 -4.68
N ILE A 66 0.24 -2.38 -4.13
CA ILE A 66 -0.50 -2.70 -2.90
C ILE A 66 0.22 -2.11 -1.68
N GLY A 67 1.55 -2.25 -1.65
CA GLY A 67 2.38 -1.82 -0.53
C GLY A 67 2.77 -0.34 -0.57
N GLY A 68 4.01 -0.08 -0.19
CA GLY A 68 4.55 1.26 0.10
C GLY A 68 4.62 2.23 -1.08
N GLU A 69 4.39 1.79 -2.32
CA GLU A 69 4.44 2.67 -3.50
C GLU A 69 3.05 3.19 -3.92
N GLY A 70 1.99 2.46 -3.60
CA GLY A 70 0.62 2.79 -4.02
C GLY A 70 -0.36 2.93 -2.86
N LEU A 71 -1.18 1.91 -2.64
CA LEU A 71 -2.33 1.96 -1.73
C LEU A 71 -1.93 2.31 -0.30
N ALA A 72 -0.89 1.68 0.27
CA ALA A 72 -0.46 2.01 1.62
C ALA A 72 0.01 3.47 1.73
N LYS A 73 0.72 3.98 0.72
CA LYS A 73 1.16 5.38 0.66
C LYS A 73 -0.01 6.35 0.56
N ALA A 74 -0.99 6.06 -0.30
CA ALA A 74 -2.19 6.89 -0.44
C ALA A 74 -3.00 6.93 0.85
N LEU A 75 -3.13 5.79 1.55
CA LEU A 75 -3.81 5.70 2.84
C LEU A 75 -3.08 6.50 3.93
N ARG A 76 -1.74 6.47 3.97
CA ARG A 76 -0.95 7.31 4.88
C ARG A 76 -1.12 8.80 4.59
N ALA A 77 -1.02 9.19 3.32
CA ALA A 77 -1.20 10.59 2.91
C ALA A 77 -2.60 11.11 3.27
N ALA A 78 -3.64 10.30 3.06
CA ALA A 78 -5.00 10.63 3.48
C ALA A 78 -5.10 10.76 5.01
N ALA A 79 -4.48 9.87 5.77
CA ALA A 79 -4.44 9.95 7.24
C ALA A 79 -3.77 11.23 7.74
N ASP A 80 -2.68 11.65 7.09
CA ASP A 80 -1.97 12.88 7.43
C ASP A 80 -2.81 14.12 7.10
N SER A 81 -3.51 14.12 5.97
CA SER A 81 -4.47 15.18 5.63
C SER A 81 -5.57 15.33 6.68
N PHE A 82 -6.12 14.23 7.19
CA PHE A 82 -7.09 14.28 8.29
C PHE A 82 -6.47 14.86 9.57
N GLY A 83 -5.25 14.44 9.92
CA GLY A 83 -4.54 14.99 11.09
C GLY A 83 -4.28 16.50 11.00
N HIS A 84 -4.00 17.01 9.80
CA HIS A 84 -3.85 18.46 9.58
C HIS A 84 -5.18 19.20 9.70
N ALA A 85 -6.27 18.66 9.17
CA ALA A 85 -7.60 19.24 9.30
C ALA A 85 -8.06 19.31 10.76
N ASP A 86 -7.91 18.20 11.52
CA ASP A 86 -8.29 18.14 12.93
C ASP A 86 -7.49 19.16 13.77
N LYS A 87 -6.16 19.26 13.56
CA LYS A 87 -5.33 20.25 14.26
C LYS A 87 -5.72 21.70 13.94
N LYS A 88 -6.12 21.98 12.70
CA LYS A 88 -6.56 23.32 12.29
C LYS A 88 -7.87 23.70 12.99
N VAL A 89 -8.83 22.77 13.04
CA VAL A 89 -10.10 22.98 13.77
C VAL A 89 -9.84 23.20 15.26
N GLU A 90 -8.96 22.40 15.88
CA GLU A 90 -8.57 22.57 17.29
C GLU A 90 -7.97 23.97 17.55
N GLN A 91 -7.07 24.43 16.67
CA GLN A 91 -6.47 25.76 16.77
C GLN A 91 -7.49 26.88 16.60
N ASP A 92 -8.41 26.74 15.65
CA ASP A 92 -9.47 27.73 15.40
C ASP A 92 -10.45 27.79 16.59
N LEU A 93 -10.80 26.64 17.18
CA LEU A 93 -11.60 26.56 18.41
C LEU A 93 -10.87 27.16 19.61
N GLN A 94 -9.57 26.90 19.77
CA GLN A 94 -8.76 27.52 20.83
C GLN A 94 -8.70 29.03 20.66
N LYS A 95 -8.47 29.53 19.44
CA LYS A 95 -8.48 30.98 19.16
C LYS A 95 -9.83 31.60 19.48
N ALA A 96 -10.93 30.97 19.07
CA ALA A 96 -12.28 31.44 19.39
C ALA A 96 -12.52 31.48 20.91
N ARG A 97 -12.07 30.44 21.63
CA ARG A 97 -12.18 30.35 23.08
C ARG A 97 -11.31 31.37 23.82
N SER A 98 -10.12 31.68 23.31
CA SER A 98 -9.24 32.72 23.86
C SER A 98 -9.71 34.14 23.53
N ALA A 99 -10.45 34.31 22.43
CA ALA A 99 -11.05 35.59 22.06
C ALA A 99 -12.33 35.91 22.85
N TYR A 100 -13.01 34.88 23.37
CA TYR A 100 -14.23 35.03 24.16
C TYR A 100 -13.93 35.58 25.57
N LYS A 101 -14.55 36.71 25.94
CA LYS A 101 -14.50 37.23 27.31
C LYS A 101 -15.81 36.93 28.05
N PRO A 102 -15.78 36.60 29.34
CA PRO A 102 -16.99 36.37 30.12
C PRO A 102 -17.84 37.66 30.16
N GLY A 103 -18.95 37.68 29.42
CA GLY A 103 -19.83 38.85 29.29
C GLY A 103 -20.31 39.14 27.86
N ASP A 104 -19.71 38.54 26.84
CA ASP A 104 -20.20 38.66 25.46
C ASP A 104 -21.50 37.85 25.28
N ILE A 105 -22.56 38.50 24.80
CA ILE A 105 -23.87 37.88 24.53
C ILE A 105 -23.87 37.38 23.07
N ILE A 106 -24.35 36.14 22.88
CA ILE A 106 -24.50 35.45 21.58
C ILE A 106 -25.52 36.18 20.69
#